data_AF-A0A8J7YA84-F1
#
_entry.id   AF-A0A8J7YA84-F1
#
_cell.length_a   1.000
_cell.length_b   1.000
_cell.length_c   1.000
_cell.angle_alpha   90.00
_cell.angle_beta   90.00
_cell.angle_gamma   90.00
#
_symmetry.space_group_name_H-M   'P 1'
#
loop_
_entity.id
_entity.type
_entity.pdbx_description
1 polymer ?
#
loop_
_entity_poly.entity_id
_entity_poly.type
_entity_poly.pdbx_seq_one_letter_code
_entity_poly.pdbx_strand_id
1 'polypeptide(L)'
;MSDDALASAVDTSEILSNLDYEELFEGTKLEGIEQEDGDITEAVGRRLGELAGRKLGELLGGYLGAMLIGQLLEGSDDETDENEESEGDEATDGESAEESDDGTDSDDDEE
;
A
#
# COMPACT_ATOMS: atom_id res chain seq x y z
N MET A 1 -11.51 29.44 15.64
CA MET A 1 -12.55 28.41 15.46
C MET A 1 -11.88 27.29 14.70
N SER A 2 -11.75 26.10 15.29
CA SER A 2 -11.10 24.95 14.65
C SER A 2 -12.06 24.25 13.69
N ASP A 3 -11.55 23.79 12.56
CA ASP A 3 -12.29 23.02 11.55
C ASP A 3 -12.88 21.72 12.11
N ASP A 4 -12.27 21.17 13.17
CA ASP A 4 -12.78 20.00 13.92
C ASP A 4 -14.21 20.19 14.46
N ALA A 5 -14.53 21.39 14.95
CA ALA A 5 -15.86 21.69 15.48
C ALA A 5 -16.93 21.78 14.36
N LEU A 6 -16.51 22.11 13.13
CA LEU A 6 -17.39 22.12 11.96
C LEU A 6 -17.60 20.70 11.44
N ALA A 7 -16.56 19.87 11.42
CA ALA A 7 -16.66 18.47 11.00
C ALA A 7 -17.56 17.66 11.96
N SER A 8 -17.48 17.89 13.27
CA SER A 8 -18.33 17.21 14.25
C SER A 8 -19.82 17.61 14.18
N ALA A 9 -20.12 18.77 13.59
CA ALA A 9 -21.50 19.27 13.48
C ALA A 9 -22.26 18.69 12.27
N VAL A 10 -21.56 18.02 11.35
CA VAL A 10 -22.12 17.46 10.13
C VAL A 10 -22.32 15.96 10.30
N ASP A 11 -23.57 15.50 10.24
CA ASP A 11 -23.88 14.06 10.25
C ASP A 11 -23.59 13.45 8.87
N THR A 12 -22.38 12.92 8.73
CA THR A 12 -21.92 12.29 7.49
C THR A 12 -22.69 11.01 7.17
N SER A 13 -23.25 10.33 8.18
CA SER A 13 -24.03 9.12 7.96
C SER A 13 -25.35 9.44 7.25
N GLU A 14 -26.02 10.52 7.66
CA GLU A 14 -27.24 11.01 7.04
C GLU A 14 -26.98 11.48 5.59
N ILE A 15 -25.87 12.18 5.36
CA ILE A 15 -25.47 12.61 4.01
C ILE A 15 -25.22 11.41 3.10
N LEU A 16 -24.43 10.44 3.56
CA LEU A 16 -24.08 9.27 2.77
C LEU A 16 -25.29 8.37 2.49
N SER A 17 -26.27 8.31 3.38
CA SER A 17 -27.50 7.53 3.14
C SER A 17 -28.41 8.11 2.04
N ASN A 18 -28.27 9.40 1.73
CA ASN A 18 -29.08 10.09 0.71
C ASN A 18 -28.42 10.16 -0.67
N LEU A 19 -27.21 9.60 -0.83
CA LEU A 19 -26.50 9.59 -2.11
C LEU A 19 -27.01 8.47 -3.01
N ASP A 20 -27.14 8.79 -4.30
CA ASP A 20 -27.37 7.79 -5.34
C ASP A 20 -26.05 7.15 -5.76
N TYR A 21 -25.73 6.00 -5.18
CA TYR A 21 -24.48 5.29 -5.46
C TYR A 21 -24.45 4.65 -6.85
N GLU A 22 -25.61 4.39 -7.46
CA GLU A 22 -25.69 3.85 -8.81
C GLU A 22 -25.19 4.89 -9.81
N GLU A 23 -25.68 6.13 -9.70
CA GLU A 23 -25.21 7.25 -10.51
C GLU A 23 -23.74 7.60 -10.21
N LEU A 24 -23.33 7.60 -8.93
CA LEU A 24 -21.95 7.93 -8.55
C LEU A 24 -20.90 6.95 -9.07
N PHE A 25 -21.28 5.68 -9.25
CA PHE A 25 -20.36 4.64 -9.71
C PHE A 25 -20.42 4.39 -11.21
N GLU A 26 -21.37 4.98 -11.94
CA GLU A 26 -21.49 4.84 -13.39
C GLU A 26 -20.17 5.19 -14.10
N GLY A 27 -19.69 4.29 -14.96
CA GLY A 27 -18.44 4.48 -15.71
C GLY A 27 -17.16 4.36 -14.88
N THR A 28 -17.25 3.99 -13.60
CA THR A 28 -16.09 3.75 -12.74
C THR A 28 -15.80 2.25 -12.62
N LYS A 29 -14.67 1.90 -11.98
CA LYS A 29 -14.37 0.50 -11.63
C LYS A 29 -15.29 -0.08 -10.54
N LEU A 30 -16.13 0.78 -9.95
CA LEU A 30 -17.11 0.47 -8.91
C LEU A 30 -18.53 0.31 -9.50
N GLU A 31 -18.70 0.49 -10.81
CA GLU A 31 -19.98 0.28 -11.48
C GLU A 31 -20.51 -1.14 -11.21
N GLY A 32 -21.81 -1.24 -10.90
CA GLY A 32 -22.47 -2.49 -10.54
C GLY A 32 -22.23 -2.94 -9.09
N ILE A 33 -21.65 -2.09 -8.23
CA ILE A 33 -21.73 -2.30 -6.78
C ILE A 33 -23.12 -1.89 -6.32
N GLU A 34 -23.94 -2.89 -6.03
CA GLU A 34 -25.25 -2.69 -5.42
C GLU A 34 -25.11 -2.67 -3.89
N GLN A 35 -26.03 -1.98 -3.23
CA GLN A 35 -26.18 -2.03 -1.78
C GLN A 35 -26.86 -3.36 -1.39
N GLU A 36 -26.20 -4.49 -1.68
CA GLU A 36 -26.72 -5.82 -1.38
C GLU A 36 -26.28 -6.23 0.03
N ASP A 37 -27.27 -6.31 0.95
CA ASP A 37 -27.18 -6.87 2.30
C ASP A 37 -26.00 -6.38 3.20
N GLY A 38 -25.64 -5.09 3.10
CA GLY A 38 -24.64 -4.45 3.97
C GLY A 38 -24.42 -2.97 3.67
N ASP A 39 -23.63 -2.30 4.52
CA ASP A 39 -23.21 -0.91 4.28
C ASP A 39 -22.46 -0.81 2.94
N ILE A 40 -22.83 0.16 2.09
CA ILE A 40 -22.20 0.43 0.78
C ILE A 40 -20.67 0.54 0.89
N THR A 41 -20.20 1.04 2.03
CA THR A 41 -18.78 1.17 2.40
C THR A 41 -18.06 -0.17 2.41
N GLU A 42 -18.70 -1.24 2.87
CA GLU A 42 -18.14 -2.58 2.86
C GLU A 42 -18.01 -3.12 1.43
N ALA A 43 -19.03 -2.90 0.60
CA ALA A 43 -19.02 -3.35 -0.79
C ALA A 43 -17.92 -2.64 -1.61
N VAL A 44 -17.79 -1.32 -1.45
CA VAL A 44 -16.69 -0.53 -2.01
C VAL A 44 -15.35 -1.01 -1.47
N GLY A 45 -15.26 -1.23 -0.15
CA GLY A 45 -14.05 -1.74 0.51
C GLY A 45 -13.61 -3.10 -0.03
N ARG A 46 -14.53 -4.03 -0.28
CA ARG A 46 -14.23 -5.33 -0.89
C ARG A 46 -13.68 -5.18 -2.31
N ARG A 47 -14.34 -4.39 -3.16
CA ARG A 47 -13.89 -4.15 -4.55
C ARG A 47 -12.51 -3.50 -4.59
N LEU A 48 -12.29 -2.50 -3.74
CA LEU A 48 -11.00 -1.83 -3.64
C LEU A 48 -9.93 -2.76 -3.08
N GLY A 49 -10.27 -3.55 -2.07
CA GLY A 49 -9.42 -4.57 -1.47
C GLY A 49 -9.03 -5.67 -2.45
N GLU A 50 -9.94 -6.10 -3.32
CA GLU A 50 -9.64 -7.08 -4.38
C GLU A 50 -8.66 -6.51 -5.40
N LEU A 51 -8.88 -5.25 -5.82
CA LEU A 51 -8.00 -4.57 -6.78
C LEU A 51 -6.59 -4.38 -6.21
N ALA A 52 -6.50 -3.87 -4.98
CA ALA A 52 -5.24 -3.67 -4.28
C ALA A 52 -4.55 -5.00 -3.94
N GLY A 53 -5.32 -5.97 -3.43
CA GLY A 53 -4.84 -7.30 -3.06
C GLY A 53 -4.29 -8.08 -4.25
N ARG A 54 -4.89 -7.95 -5.44
CA ARG A 54 -4.35 -8.54 -6.66
C ARG A 54 -2.99 -7.95 -7.02
N LYS A 55 -2.83 -6.63 -6.92
CA LYS A 55 -1.57 -5.95 -7.23
C LYS A 55 -0.48 -6.26 -6.21
N LEU A 56 -0.82 -6.27 -4.91
CA LEU A 56 0.11 -6.70 -3.87
C LEU A 56 0.48 -8.18 -4.03
N GLY A 57 -0.50 -9.04 -4.31
CA GLY A 57 -0.27 -10.47 -4.53
C GLY A 57 0.61 -10.75 -5.74
N GLU A 58 0.48 -9.99 -6.82
CA GLU A 58 1.36 -10.05 -8.00
C GLU A 58 2.79 -9.65 -7.64
N LEU A 59 2.98 -8.56 -6.89
CA LEU A 59 4.30 -8.08 -6.47
C LEU A 59 4.99 -9.06 -5.52
N LEU A 60 4.31 -9.45 -4.45
CA LEU A 60 4.85 -10.37 -3.45
C LEU A 60 5.02 -11.77 -4.05
N GLY A 61 4.03 -12.26 -4.80
CA GLY A 61 4.08 -13.56 -5.45
C GLY A 61 5.17 -13.63 -6.52
N GLY A 62 5.39 -12.54 -7.28
CA GLY A 62 6.47 -12.44 -8.25
C GLY A 62 7.84 -12.48 -7.58
N TYR A 63 8.03 -11.72 -6.50
CA TYR A 63 9.29 -11.70 -5.75
C TYR A 63 9.60 -13.04 -5.07
N LEU A 64 8.63 -13.60 -4.32
CA LEU A 64 8.80 -14.91 -3.68
C LEU A 64 8.94 -16.03 -4.71
N GLY A 65 8.20 -15.96 -5.81
CA GLY A 65 8.30 -16.91 -6.92
C GLY A 65 9.67 -16.89 -7.57
N ALA A 66 10.22 -15.71 -7.86
CA ALA A 66 11.56 -15.56 -8.44
C ALA A 66 12.64 -16.10 -7.49
N MET A 67 12.53 -15.86 -6.19
CA MET A 67 13.47 -16.39 -5.20
C MET A 67 13.40 -17.92 -5.09
N LEU A 68 12.19 -18.51 -5.08
CA LEU A 68 12.01 -19.97 -5.04
C LEU A 68 12.49 -20.66 -6.32
N ILE A 69 12.19 -20.08 -7.49
CA ILE A 69 12.68 -20.59 -8.77
C ILE A 69 14.19 -20.46 -8.86
N GLY A 70 14.77 -19.35 -8.42
CA GLY A 70 16.23 -19.18 -8.34
C GLY A 70 16.86 -20.29 -7.50
N GLN A 71 16.33 -20.59 -6.32
CA GLN A 71 16.85 -21.63 -5.46
C GLN A 71 16.62 -23.06 -5.99
N LEU A 72 15.55 -23.29 -6.75
CA LEU A 72 15.27 -24.59 -7.38
C LEU A 72 16.16 -24.82 -8.62
N LEU A 73 16.50 -23.76 -9.36
CA LEU A 73 17.37 -23.81 -10.53
C LEU A 73 18.85 -23.87 -10.12
N GLU A 74 19.24 -23.12 -9.08
CA GLU A 74 20.60 -23.14 -8.51
C GLU A 74 20.89 -24.43 -7.73
N GLY A 75 19.87 -25.11 -7.21
CA GLY A 75 19.98 -26.48 -6.72
C GLY A 75 20.04 -27.55 -7.82
N SER A 76 19.91 -27.15 -9.09
CA SER A 76 19.88 -28.06 -10.26
C SER A 76 21.05 -27.86 -11.23
N ASP A 77 21.98 -26.94 -10.96
CA ASP A 77 23.24 -26.76 -11.69
C ASP A 77 24.39 -27.42 -10.93
N ASP A 78 24.43 -28.75 -11.01
CA ASP A 78 25.69 -29.48 -11.05
C ASP A 78 25.94 -29.75 -12.53
N GLU A 79 27.02 -29.18 -13.07
CA GLU A 79 27.62 -29.30 -14.41
C GLU A 79 27.50 -28.06 -15.32
N THR A 80 28.69 -27.54 -15.72
CA THR A 80 29.03 -26.53 -16.75
C THR A 80 28.80 -25.04 -16.38
N ASP A 81 29.73 -24.10 -16.55
CA ASP A 81 31.00 -24.08 -17.28
C ASP A 81 31.86 -22.89 -16.82
N GLU A 82 33.09 -22.91 -17.29
CA GLU A 82 34.30 -22.22 -16.87
C GLU A 82 34.31 -20.67 -16.96
N ASN A 83 34.91 -20.06 -15.94
CA ASN A 83 35.93 -19.01 -16.04
C ASN A 83 35.69 -17.80 -16.99
N GLU A 84 35.18 -16.69 -16.43
CA GLU A 84 35.55 -15.34 -16.91
C GLU A 84 35.96 -14.46 -15.72
N GLU A 85 37.28 -14.34 -15.53
CA GLU A 85 37.87 -13.19 -14.84
C GLU A 85 37.66 -11.93 -15.70
N SER A 86 37.03 -10.91 -15.13
CA SER A 86 37.16 -9.54 -15.62
C SER A 86 37.23 -8.58 -14.43
N GLU A 87 38.44 -8.08 -14.20
CA GLU A 87 38.77 -7.02 -13.26
C GLU A 87 38.19 -5.65 -13.70
N GLY A 88 38.02 -4.74 -12.73
CA GLY A 88 37.89 -3.29 -12.96
C GLY A 88 36.58 -2.70 -12.44
N ASP A 89 36.49 -2.23 -11.19
CA ASP A 89 36.91 -0.91 -10.68
C ASP A 89 35.73 0.06 -10.57
N GLU A 90 35.90 1.07 -9.71
CA GLU A 90 35.08 2.25 -9.41
C GLU A 90 34.31 2.20 -8.08
N ALA A 91 35.01 2.72 -7.07
CA ALA A 91 34.48 3.16 -5.80
C ALA A 91 33.37 4.21 -5.96
N THR A 92 32.29 4.08 -5.18
CA THR A 92 31.49 5.24 -4.76
C THR A 92 31.28 5.19 -3.26
N ASP A 93 32.18 5.89 -2.60
CA ASP A 93 31.99 6.67 -1.38
C ASP A 93 30.55 7.20 -1.26
N GLY A 94 29.88 6.85 -0.16
CA GLY A 94 28.50 7.21 0.13
C GLY A 94 28.38 7.42 1.62
N GLU A 95 28.63 8.66 2.01
CA GLU A 95 28.95 9.11 3.34
C GLU A 95 27.89 8.80 4.41
N SER A 96 28.44 8.48 5.57
CA SER A 96 27.86 8.51 6.90
C SER A 96 26.85 9.65 7.12
N ALA A 97 25.67 9.30 7.65
CA ALA A 97 24.76 10.23 8.30
C ALA A 97 24.40 9.64 9.67
N GLU A 98 25.32 9.84 10.61
CA GLU A 98 25.07 9.65 12.04
C GLU A 98 24.27 10.84 12.61
N GLU A 99 23.54 10.56 13.70
CA GLU A 99 23.10 11.50 14.76
C GLU A 99 21.99 12.51 14.37
N SER A 100 21.12 13.00 15.26
CA SER A 100 20.70 12.67 16.62
C SER A 100 19.49 13.58 16.93
N ASP A 101 18.62 13.10 17.81
CA ASP A 101 17.97 13.82 18.93
C ASP A 101 17.76 15.35 18.84
N ASP A 102 16.49 15.78 18.82
CA ASP A 102 15.96 17.01 19.46
C ASP A 102 14.42 16.89 19.42
N GLY A 103 13.65 16.74 20.51
CA GLY A 103 13.67 17.58 21.70
C GLY A 103 12.57 18.64 21.62
N THR A 104 11.29 18.26 21.66
CA THR A 104 10.20 19.25 21.87
C THR A 104 9.30 18.84 23.02
N ASP A 105 9.72 19.37 24.17
CA ASP A 105 8.97 19.67 25.38
C ASP A 105 7.68 20.46 25.06
N SER A 106 6.56 20.07 25.67
CA SER A 106 5.35 20.90 25.79
C SER A 106 4.57 20.44 27.00
N ASP A 107 5.07 20.83 28.17
CA ASP A 107 4.23 21.18 29.31
C ASP A 107 3.24 22.28 28.88
N ASP A 108 1.94 22.00 28.98
CA ASP A 108 0.91 23.04 29.10
C ASP A 108 -0.16 22.56 30.09
N ASP A 109 0.08 23.00 31.33
CA ASP A 109 -0.85 23.15 32.45
C ASP A 109 -2.16 23.86 32.01
N GLU A 110 -3.33 23.25 32.21
CA GLU A 110 -4.54 24.01 32.57
C GLU A 110 -5.45 23.18 33.50
N GLU A 111 -5.77 23.79 34.65
CA GLU A 111 -6.69 23.35 35.72
C GLU A 111 -8.18 23.51 35.36
#